data_AF-A0A8S1CHB7-F1
#
_entry.id   AF-A0A8S1CHB7-F1
#
_cell.length_a   1.000
_cell.length_b   1.000
_cell.length_c   1.000
_cell.angle_alpha   90.00
_cell.angle_beta   90.00
_cell.angle_gamma   90.00
#
_symmetry.space_group_name_H-M   'P 1'
#
loop_
_entity.id
_entity.type
_entity.pdbx_description
1 polymer ?
#
loop_
_entity_poly.entity_id
_entity_poly.type
_entity_poly.pdbx_seq_one_letter_code
_entity_poly.pdbx_strand_id
1 'polypeptide(L)'
;MKNTVEDFWRLIDQFNVKQIVVLTEPHISDGDFLPTKQRRFTFGAMQVALSDFQEDNYFRTLNIELHYKRKCKKVRVMCASFGWMPQQVAPPNLQAIVNLWGTLKIAHEEDSITIVCHDGVTASGLFLAMGFVIDKIKLEQKVDAGLAVRTLRKARPAFVSSEIQFGLVHEAALNNFLSSFDTYGNFKR
;
A
#
# COMPACT_ATOMS: atom_id res chain seq x y z
N MET A 1 15.90 -9.47 0.72
CA MET A 1 17.08 -9.95 -0.04
C MET A 1 17.99 -8.77 -0.38
N LYS A 2 19.26 -8.74 0.06
CA LYS A 2 20.12 -7.56 -0.10
C LYS A 2 20.50 -7.25 -1.56
N ASN A 3 20.55 -8.26 -2.42
CA ASN A 3 21.01 -8.12 -3.81
C ASN A 3 19.96 -7.52 -4.75
N THR A 4 18.70 -7.38 -4.32
CA THR A 4 17.59 -6.88 -5.16
C THR A 4 17.22 -5.42 -4.88
N VAL A 5 17.92 -4.75 -3.95
CA VAL A 5 17.61 -3.36 -3.57
C VAL A 5 17.88 -2.39 -4.73
N GLU A 6 18.96 -2.59 -5.47
CA GLU A 6 19.26 -1.79 -6.66
C GLU A 6 18.17 -1.98 -7.73
N ASP A 7 17.80 -3.23 -8.02
CA ASP A 7 16.78 -3.55 -9.01
C ASP A 7 15.41 -2.98 -8.62
N PHE A 8 15.08 -3.00 -7.33
CA PHE A 8 13.87 -2.36 -6.81
C PHE A 8 13.85 -0.86 -7.13
N TRP A 9 14.90 -0.12 -6.76
CA TRP A 9 14.94 1.33 -7.03
C TRP A 9 15.00 1.65 -8.52
N ARG A 10 15.64 0.79 -9.33
CA ARG A 10 15.62 0.91 -10.79
C ARG A 10 14.22 0.71 -11.35
N LEU A 11 13.45 -0.24 -10.83
CA LEU A 11 12.04 -0.45 -11.18
C LEU A 11 11.20 0.79 -10.83
N ILE A 12 11.39 1.36 -9.63
CA ILE A 12 10.69 2.58 -9.21
C ILE A 12 10.93 3.72 -10.19
N ASP A 13 12.15 3.91 -10.68
CA ASP A 13 12.46 4.91 -11.70
C ASP A 13 11.79 4.58 -13.05
N GLN A 14 12.02 3.37 -13.58
CA GLN A 14 11.57 2.93 -14.90
C GLN A 14 10.05 2.98 -15.08
N PHE A 15 9.29 2.55 -14.06
CA PHE A 15 7.83 2.53 -14.11
C PHE A 15 7.19 3.83 -13.63
N ASN A 16 7.97 4.90 -13.49
CA ASN A 16 7.50 6.20 -13.02
C ASN A 16 6.67 6.14 -11.71
N VAL A 17 6.97 5.19 -10.83
CA VAL A 17 6.26 5.02 -9.55
C VAL A 17 6.42 6.26 -8.67
N LYS A 18 5.31 6.86 -8.27
CA LYS A 18 5.30 8.06 -7.40
C LYS A 18 5.01 7.71 -5.94
N GLN A 19 4.36 6.57 -5.70
CA GLN A 19 3.97 6.13 -4.36
C GLN A 19 4.34 4.67 -4.12
N ILE A 20 4.84 4.40 -2.93
CA ILE A 20 5.14 3.05 -2.45
C ILE A 20 4.38 2.83 -1.14
N VAL A 21 3.67 1.72 -1.02
CA VAL A 21 2.97 1.33 0.20
C VAL A 21 3.67 0.11 0.78
N VAL A 22 4.17 0.22 2.00
CA VAL A 22 4.84 -0.85 2.72
C VAL A 22 3.92 -1.30 3.84
N LEU A 23 3.31 -2.48 3.70
CA LEU A 23 2.23 -2.96 4.57
C LEU A 23 2.71 -3.70 5.81
N THR A 24 3.98 -4.10 5.82
CA THR A 24 4.64 -4.83 6.90
C THR A 24 5.84 -3.99 7.29
N GLU A 25 6.00 -3.71 8.58
CA GLU A 25 7.19 -2.96 9.02
C GLU A 25 8.44 -3.69 8.53
N PRO A 26 9.34 -3.00 7.80
CA PRO A 26 10.55 -3.63 7.33
C PRO A 26 11.40 -4.02 8.54
N HIS A 27 11.53 -5.32 8.79
CA HIS A 27 12.49 -5.80 9.77
C HIS A 27 13.91 -5.49 9.29
N ILE A 28 14.78 -5.07 10.21
CA ILE A 28 16.19 -4.75 9.96
C ILE A 28 16.92 -5.92 9.24
N SER A 29 16.44 -7.15 9.43
CA SER A 29 16.95 -8.37 8.81
C SER A 29 16.55 -8.57 7.33
N ASP A 30 15.45 -7.98 6.86
CA ASP A 30 14.87 -8.28 5.53
C ASP A 30 15.60 -7.58 4.37
N GLY A 31 16.68 -6.87 4.69
CA GLY A 31 17.52 -6.18 3.73
C GLY A 31 17.04 -4.78 3.45
N ASP A 32 16.69 -4.02 4.50
CA ASP A 32 16.47 -2.57 4.56
C ASP A 32 16.65 -1.90 3.20
N PHE A 33 15.56 -1.80 2.44
CA PHE A 33 15.57 -1.20 1.10
C PHE A 33 15.20 0.29 1.15
N LEU A 34 14.71 0.77 2.30
CA LEU A 34 14.32 2.16 2.53
C LEU A 34 15.48 2.99 3.10
N PRO A 35 15.72 4.22 2.60
CA PRO A 35 16.74 5.10 3.12
C PRO A 35 16.32 5.65 4.49
N THR A 36 17.30 6.00 5.31
CA THR A 36 17.10 6.66 6.61
C THR A 36 17.95 7.93 6.68
N LYS A 37 17.81 8.74 7.74
CA LYS A 37 18.69 9.91 7.94
C LYS A 37 20.18 9.56 7.93
N GLN A 38 20.52 8.36 8.38
CA GLN A 38 21.91 7.88 8.48
C GLN A 38 22.32 7.04 7.26
N ARG A 39 21.35 6.62 6.43
CA ARG A 39 21.59 5.67 5.33
C ARG A 39 21.00 6.19 4.03
N ARG A 40 21.88 6.53 3.10
CA ARG A 40 21.57 6.74 1.68
C ARG A 40 22.02 5.53 0.87
N PHE A 41 21.37 5.29 -0.25
CA PHE A 41 21.82 4.30 -1.21
C PHE A 41 22.47 4.95 -2.41
N THR A 42 23.53 4.33 -2.92
CA THR A 42 24.21 4.74 -4.15
C THR A 42 24.51 3.49 -4.96
N PHE A 43 23.95 3.44 -6.17
CA PHE A 43 24.07 2.34 -7.10
C PHE A 43 24.54 2.88 -8.45
N GLY A 44 25.86 2.86 -8.69
CA GLY A 44 26.44 3.53 -9.86
C GLY A 44 26.05 5.01 -9.91
N ALA A 45 25.29 5.39 -10.95
CA ALA A 45 24.80 6.76 -11.16
C ALA A 45 23.46 7.07 -10.46
N MET A 46 22.85 6.11 -9.77
CA MET A 46 21.60 6.28 -9.04
C MET A 46 21.88 6.57 -7.57
N GLN A 47 21.25 7.61 -7.03
CA GLN A 47 21.31 7.94 -5.60
C GLN A 47 19.89 8.01 -5.03
N VAL A 48 19.69 7.41 -3.86
CA VAL A 48 18.39 7.40 -3.18
C VAL A 48 18.59 7.85 -1.74
N ALA A 49 17.88 8.91 -1.35
CA ALA A 49 18.00 9.51 -0.04
C ALA A 49 16.64 9.93 0.53
N LEU A 50 16.52 9.85 1.86
CA LEU A 50 15.39 10.40 2.59
C LEU A 50 15.52 11.92 2.62
N SER A 51 14.51 12.66 2.15
CA SER A 51 14.45 14.12 2.27
C SER A 51 13.71 14.56 3.53
N ASP A 52 12.55 13.96 3.80
CA ASP A 52 11.71 14.30 4.95
C ASP A 52 10.83 13.11 5.37
N PHE A 53 10.27 13.14 6.58
CA PHE A 53 9.26 12.19 7.00
C PHE A 53 8.21 12.82 7.91
N GLN A 54 7.01 12.24 7.87
CA GLN A 54 5.88 12.57 8.73
C GLN A 54 5.35 11.30 9.37
N GLU A 55 4.84 11.41 10.57
CA GLU A 55 4.28 10.28 11.33
C GLU A 55 2.83 10.57 11.66
N ASP A 56 1.98 9.60 11.37
CA ASP A 56 0.54 9.60 11.65
C ASP A 56 0.23 8.44 12.61
N ASN A 57 -1.00 8.35 13.11
CA ASN A 57 -1.43 7.36 14.09
C ASN A 57 -1.33 5.91 13.59
N TYR A 58 -1.36 5.70 12.26
CA TYR A 58 -1.42 4.36 11.66
C TYR A 58 -0.35 4.10 10.60
N PHE A 59 0.35 5.13 10.13
CA PHE A 59 1.41 4.98 9.14
C PHE A 59 2.41 6.13 9.21
N ARG A 60 3.62 5.86 8.75
CA ARG A 60 4.69 6.83 8.57
C ARG A 60 4.87 7.13 7.08
N THR A 61 4.88 8.40 6.73
CA THR A 61 5.16 8.86 5.36
C THR A 61 6.61 9.29 5.24
N LEU A 62 7.36 8.71 4.31
CA LEU A 62 8.73 9.08 3.95
C LEU A 62 8.72 9.76 2.58
N ASN A 63 9.30 10.94 2.49
CA ASN A 63 9.59 11.61 1.23
C ASN A 63 11.01 11.22 0.80
N ILE A 64 11.13 10.57 -0.35
CA ILE A 64 12.39 10.08 -0.89
C ILE A 64 12.72 10.82 -2.16
N GLU A 65 13.99 11.20 -2.30
CA GLU A 65 14.54 11.72 -3.53
C GLU A 65 15.39 10.66 -4.22
N LEU A 66 15.00 10.32 -5.44
CA LEU A 66 15.72 9.44 -6.34
C LEU A 66 16.37 10.27 -7.44
N HIS A 67 17.70 10.31 -7.45
CA HIS A 67 18.50 11.02 -8.43
C HIS A 67 19.11 10.03 -9.41
N TYR A 68 18.74 10.13 -10.70
CA TYR A 68 19.27 9.27 -11.75
C TYR A 68 19.30 9.98 -13.11
N LYS A 69 20.40 9.85 -13.86
CA LYS A 69 20.57 10.45 -15.21
C LYS A 69 20.15 11.93 -15.31
N ARG A 70 20.58 12.76 -14.34
CA ARG A 70 20.26 14.20 -14.22
C ARG A 70 18.78 14.53 -13.92
N LYS A 71 17.95 13.53 -13.62
CA LYS A 71 16.58 13.71 -13.13
C LYS A 71 16.57 13.51 -11.62
N CYS A 72 15.81 14.36 -10.93
CA CYS A 72 15.44 14.16 -9.53
C CYS A 72 13.94 13.84 -9.47
N LYS A 73 13.62 12.68 -8.91
CA LYS A 73 12.27 12.18 -8.76
C LYS A 73 11.91 12.10 -7.28
N LYS A 74 10.75 12.64 -6.93
CA LYS A 74 10.19 12.54 -5.58
C LYS A 74 9.27 11.34 -5.51
N VAL A 75 9.54 10.44 -4.57
CA VAL A 75 8.76 9.24 -4.30
C VAL A 75 8.25 9.31 -2.88
N ARG A 76 6.93 9.19 -2.69
CA ARG A 76 6.32 9.11 -1.37
C ARG A 76 6.21 7.65 -0.96
N VAL A 77 6.73 7.29 0.20
CA VAL A 77 6.60 5.94 0.76
C VAL A 77 5.75 5.99 2.01
N MET A 78 4.74 5.14 2.11
CA MET A 78 3.83 5.06 3.25
C MET A 78 4.04 3.71 3.91
N CYS A 79 4.59 3.72 5.12
CA CYS A 79 4.90 2.52 5.89
C CYS A 79 3.82 2.34 6.95
N ALA A 80 3.11 1.22 6.93
CA ALA A 80 2.19 0.85 7.99
C ALA A 80 2.93 0.77 9.33
N SER A 81 2.36 1.39 10.38
CA SER A 81 2.86 1.35 11.76
C SER A 81 1.88 0.68 12.73
N PHE A 82 0.86 0.00 12.20
CA PHE A 82 -0.13 -0.72 13.00
C PHE A 82 0.31 -2.15 13.38
N GLY A 83 1.58 -2.54 13.15
CA GLY A 83 2.15 -3.78 13.67
C GLY A 83 1.67 -5.07 12.98
N TRP A 84 1.34 -5.02 11.69
CA TRP A 84 1.03 -6.25 10.93
C TRP A 84 2.29 -7.07 10.73
N MET A 85 2.37 -8.24 11.39
CA MET A 85 3.53 -9.12 11.32
C MET A 85 3.45 -10.07 10.11
N PRO A 86 4.59 -10.48 9.53
CA PRO A 86 4.64 -11.37 8.36
C PRO A 86 3.86 -12.68 8.49
N GLN A 87 3.75 -13.24 9.70
CA GLN A 87 3.09 -14.51 9.96
C GLN A 87 1.55 -14.36 10.08
N GLN A 88 1.06 -13.13 10.16
CA GLN A 88 -0.36 -12.86 10.37
C GLN A 88 -1.11 -12.79 9.04
N VAL A 89 -2.13 -13.62 8.92
CA VAL A 89 -3.04 -13.64 7.77
C VAL A 89 -3.96 -12.40 7.75
N ALA A 90 -4.22 -11.83 8.93
CA ALA A 90 -5.10 -10.69 9.15
C ALA A 90 -4.33 -9.53 9.81
N PRO A 91 -4.65 -8.28 9.48
CA PRO A 91 -4.10 -7.13 10.18
C PRO A 91 -4.66 -7.05 11.61
N PRO A 92 -3.92 -6.47 12.55
CA PRO A 92 -4.42 -6.20 13.90
C PRO A 92 -5.47 -5.09 13.94
N ASN A 93 -5.52 -4.22 12.92
CA ASN A 93 -6.49 -3.14 12.82
C ASN A 93 -6.96 -2.98 11.36
N LEU A 94 -8.19 -3.39 11.07
CA LEU A 94 -8.78 -3.31 9.74
C LEU A 94 -9.05 -1.85 9.31
N GLN A 95 -9.48 -0.99 10.25
CA GLN A 95 -9.74 0.43 9.97
C GLN A 95 -8.47 1.18 9.60
N ALA A 96 -7.32 0.82 10.19
CA ALA A 96 -6.04 1.40 9.83
C ALA A 96 -5.70 1.17 8.34
N ILE A 97 -6.07 0.01 7.79
CA ILE A 97 -5.90 -0.25 6.36
C ILE A 97 -6.84 0.60 5.51
N VAL A 98 -8.12 0.69 5.89
CA VAL A 98 -9.09 1.55 5.18
C VAL A 98 -8.59 3.00 5.14
N ASN A 99 -8.08 3.50 6.26
CA ASN A 99 -7.50 4.84 6.34
C ASN A 99 -6.27 4.96 5.43
N LEU A 100 -5.37 3.97 5.46
CA LEU A 100 -4.19 3.94 4.58
C LEU A 100 -4.59 3.96 3.10
N TRP A 101 -5.61 3.20 2.70
CA TRP A 101 -6.15 3.24 1.33
C TRP A 101 -6.66 4.63 0.97
N GLY A 102 -7.46 5.24 1.86
CA GLY A 102 -8.03 6.58 1.65
C GLY A 102 -6.99 7.70 1.54
N THR A 103 -5.77 7.47 2.03
CA THR A 103 -4.67 8.44 1.95
C THR A 103 -3.83 8.32 0.67
N LEU A 104 -3.98 7.24 -0.10
CA LEU A 104 -3.33 7.09 -1.39
C LEU A 104 -3.79 8.22 -2.32
N LYS A 105 -2.83 8.85 -3.00
CA LYS A 105 -3.14 9.94 -3.94
C LYS A 105 -2.81 9.49 -5.35
N ILE A 106 -3.83 9.10 -6.10
CA ILE A 106 -3.73 8.84 -7.53
C ILE A 106 -4.19 10.13 -8.21
N ALA A 107 -3.25 10.94 -8.71
CA ALA A 107 -3.59 12.22 -9.34
C ALA A 107 -3.94 12.04 -10.82
N HIS A 108 -3.33 11.04 -11.47
CA HIS A 108 -3.56 10.68 -12.87
C HIS A 108 -3.70 9.17 -13.02
N GLU A 109 -4.45 8.72 -14.03
CA GLU A 109 -4.61 7.27 -14.33
C GLU A 109 -3.27 6.56 -14.59
N GLU A 110 -2.26 7.29 -15.05
CA GLU A 110 -0.90 6.77 -15.31
C GLU A 110 -0.02 6.69 -14.04
N ASP A 111 -0.48 7.21 -12.90
CA ASP A 111 0.30 7.20 -11.66
C ASP A 111 0.38 5.78 -11.10
N SER A 112 1.56 5.17 -11.23
CA SER A 112 1.81 3.83 -10.71
C SER A 112 2.11 3.86 -9.20
N ILE A 113 1.47 2.93 -8.48
CA ILE A 113 1.69 2.67 -7.05
C ILE A 113 2.32 1.29 -6.89
N THR A 114 3.41 1.21 -6.15
CA THR A 114 4.03 -0.08 -5.77
C THR A 114 3.60 -0.47 -4.37
N ILE A 115 2.99 -1.65 -4.22
CA ILE A 115 2.62 -2.19 -2.91
C ILE A 115 3.59 -3.31 -2.54
N VAL A 116 4.19 -3.20 -1.37
CA VAL A 116 5.19 -4.12 -0.84
C VAL A 116 4.68 -4.72 0.47
N CYS A 117 4.79 -6.04 0.58
CA CYS A 117 4.70 -6.76 1.84
C CYS A 117 5.76 -7.85 1.87
N HIS A 118 5.88 -8.56 3.00
CA HIS A 118 6.93 -9.57 3.22
C HIS A 118 7.01 -10.65 2.11
N ASP A 119 5.88 -11.24 1.72
CA ASP A 119 5.81 -12.30 0.69
C ASP A 119 5.30 -11.77 -0.68
N GLY A 120 4.91 -10.50 -0.74
CA GLY A 120 4.25 -9.89 -1.89
C GLY A 120 2.85 -10.42 -2.19
N VAL A 121 2.26 -11.25 -1.32
CA VAL A 121 0.97 -11.92 -1.55
C VAL A 121 -0.04 -11.61 -0.46
N THR A 122 0.28 -11.94 0.79
CA THR A 122 -0.71 -12.02 1.87
C THR A 122 -1.29 -10.65 2.20
N ALA A 123 -0.46 -9.69 2.62
CA ALA A 123 -0.95 -8.37 2.98
C ALA A 123 -1.29 -7.53 1.73
N SER A 124 -0.47 -7.63 0.67
CA SER A 124 -0.73 -6.92 -0.60
C SER A 124 -2.06 -7.31 -1.23
N GLY A 125 -2.39 -8.61 -1.24
CA GLY A 125 -3.64 -9.12 -1.80
C GLY A 125 -4.86 -8.64 -1.03
N LEU A 126 -4.82 -8.70 0.31
CA LEU A 126 -5.91 -8.20 1.15
C LEU A 126 -6.08 -6.68 1.00
N PHE A 127 -5.00 -5.92 1.03
CA PHE A 127 -5.00 -4.46 0.85
C PHE A 127 -5.64 -4.04 -0.48
N LEU A 128 -5.21 -4.67 -1.58
CA LEU A 128 -5.76 -4.42 -2.91
C LEU A 128 -7.24 -4.82 -3.01
N ALA A 129 -7.63 -5.96 -2.45
CA ALA A 129 -9.00 -6.44 -2.52
C ALA A 129 -9.96 -5.51 -1.78
N MET A 130 -9.59 -5.05 -0.58
CA MET A 130 -10.38 -4.08 0.16
C MET A 130 -10.45 -2.74 -0.57
N GLY A 131 -9.33 -2.25 -1.09
CA GLY A 131 -9.30 -1.02 -1.87
C GLY A 131 -10.24 -1.05 -3.07
N PHE A 132 -10.20 -2.14 -3.84
CA PHE A 132 -11.10 -2.35 -4.97
C PHE A 132 -12.58 -2.28 -4.54
N VAL A 133 -12.95 -2.94 -3.44
CA VAL A 133 -14.35 -2.95 -3.00
C VAL A 133 -14.76 -1.58 -2.44
N ILE A 134 -13.89 -0.91 -1.70
CA ILE A 134 -14.15 0.44 -1.16
C ILE A 134 -14.40 1.43 -2.30
N ASP A 135 -13.55 1.44 -3.33
CA ASP A 135 -13.72 2.34 -4.46
C ASP A 135 -14.97 2.00 -5.27
N LYS A 136 -15.29 0.71 -5.41
CA LYS A 136 -16.52 0.27 -6.06
C LYS A 136 -17.78 0.66 -5.29
N ILE A 137 -17.77 0.59 -3.96
CA ILE A 137 -18.88 1.08 -3.13
C ILE A 137 -19.08 2.58 -3.34
N LYS A 138 -17.99 3.36 -3.34
CA LYS A 138 -18.07 4.81 -3.55
C LYS A 138 -18.64 5.18 -4.92
N LEU A 139 -18.30 4.42 -5.97
CA LEU A 139 -18.71 4.70 -7.34
C LEU A 139 -20.09 4.14 -7.70
N GLU A 140 -20.39 2.91 -7.30
CA GLU A 140 -21.56 2.15 -7.78
C GLU A 140 -22.55 1.78 -6.68
N GLN A 141 -22.24 2.03 -5.40
CA GLN A 141 -23.04 1.62 -4.24
C GLN A 141 -23.33 0.11 -4.21
N LYS A 142 -22.37 -0.69 -4.68
CA LYS A 142 -22.46 -2.16 -4.76
C LYS A 142 -21.30 -2.84 -4.05
N VAL A 143 -21.62 -3.85 -3.25
CA VAL A 143 -20.65 -4.71 -2.59
C VAL A 143 -20.50 -6.01 -3.39
N ASP A 144 -19.31 -6.25 -3.95
CA ASP A 144 -18.98 -7.53 -4.60
C ASP A 144 -17.50 -7.90 -4.35
N ALA A 145 -17.25 -8.50 -3.18
CA ALA A 145 -15.93 -9.00 -2.80
C ALA A 145 -15.46 -10.15 -3.70
N GLY A 146 -16.39 -10.98 -4.20
CA GLY A 146 -16.07 -12.10 -5.09
C GLY A 146 -15.51 -11.62 -6.42
N LEU A 147 -16.07 -10.56 -7.00
CA LEU A 147 -15.52 -9.94 -8.20
C LEU A 147 -14.18 -9.25 -7.94
N ALA A 148 -13.99 -8.60 -6.79
CA ALA A 148 -12.72 -8.00 -6.42
C ALA A 148 -11.59 -9.03 -6.42
N VAL A 149 -11.78 -10.14 -5.70
CA VAL A 149 -10.78 -11.21 -5.60
C VAL A 149 -10.56 -11.90 -6.94
N ARG A 150 -11.62 -12.21 -7.70
CA ARG A 150 -11.48 -12.80 -9.05
C ARG A 150 -10.70 -11.88 -9.99
N THR A 151 -10.92 -10.58 -9.93
CA THR A 151 -10.20 -9.60 -10.77
C THR A 151 -8.73 -9.54 -10.40
N LEU A 152 -8.40 -9.46 -9.11
CA LEU A 152 -7.02 -9.44 -8.63
C LEU A 152 -6.26 -10.74 -8.93
N ARG A 153 -6.94 -11.89 -8.83
CA ARG A 153 -6.34 -13.20 -9.15
C ARG A 153 -5.98 -13.37 -10.62
N LYS A 154 -6.57 -12.59 -11.54
CA LYS A 154 -6.09 -12.55 -12.94
C LYS A 154 -4.67 -12.02 -13.04
N ALA A 155 -4.30 -11.05 -12.20
CA ALA A 155 -2.95 -10.50 -12.16
C ALA A 155 -2.01 -11.35 -11.31
N ARG A 156 -2.47 -11.84 -10.15
CA ARG A 156 -1.67 -12.72 -9.28
C ARG A 156 -2.55 -13.78 -8.60
N PRO A 157 -2.52 -15.05 -9.06
CA PRO A 157 -3.44 -16.09 -8.60
C PRO A 157 -3.42 -16.38 -7.09
N ALA A 158 -2.28 -16.11 -6.43
CA ALA A 158 -2.10 -16.38 -5.00
C ALA A 158 -2.82 -15.37 -4.08
N PHE A 159 -3.36 -14.27 -4.60
CA PHE A 159 -4.01 -13.25 -3.77
C PHE A 159 -5.30 -13.76 -3.10
N VAL A 160 -5.44 -13.38 -1.81
CA VAL A 160 -6.59 -13.68 -0.95
C VAL A 160 -6.91 -15.18 -0.96
N SER A 161 -5.90 -16.02 -0.73
CA SER A 161 -6.04 -17.48 -0.76
C SER A 161 -6.73 -18.06 0.48
N SER A 162 -6.68 -17.34 1.60
CA SER A 162 -7.30 -17.74 2.86
C SER A 162 -8.76 -17.30 2.96
N GLU A 163 -9.62 -18.18 3.47
CA GLU A 163 -11.02 -17.88 3.81
C GLU A 163 -11.14 -16.72 4.80
N ILE A 164 -10.22 -16.62 5.76
CA ILE A 164 -10.17 -15.52 6.73
C ILE A 164 -9.99 -14.19 6.01
N GLN A 165 -9.06 -14.11 5.05
CA GLN A 165 -8.86 -12.88 4.27
C GLN A 165 -10.07 -12.54 3.42
N PHE A 166 -10.75 -13.53 2.86
CA PHE A 166 -11.98 -13.30 2.10
C PHE A 166 -13.09 -12.72 3.00
N GLY A 167 -13.24 -13.25 4.22
CA GLY A 167 -14.15 -12.69 5.24
C GLY A 167 -13.83 -11.24 5.59
N LEU A 168 -12.55 -10.89 5.75
CA LEU A 168 -12.12 -9.52 6.03
C LEU A 168 -12.42 -8.54 4.90
N VAL A 169 -12.33 -8.97 3.63
CA VAL A 169 -12.75 -8.13 2.49
C VAL A 169 -14.24 -7.82 2.58
N HIS A 170 -15.07 -8.80 2.95
CA HIS A 170 -16.50 -8.59 3.19
C HIS A 170 -16.78 -7.66 4.37
N GLU A 171 -16.08 -7.84 5.48
CA GLU A 171 -16.23 -7.01 6.67
C GLU A 171 -15.87 -5.54 6.36
N ALA A 172 -14.72 -5.30 5.71
CA ALA A 172 -14.31 -3.97 5.30
C ALA A 172 -15.33 -3.31 4.37
N ALA A 173 -15.89 -4.09 3.44
CA ALA A 173 -16.93 -3.63 2.53
C ALA A 173 -18.20 -3.21 3.28
N LEU A 174 -18.67 -4.04 4.20
CA LEU A 174 -19.90 -3.78 4.97
C LEU A 174 -19.72 -2.56 5.88
N ASN A 175 -18.62 -2.49 6.62
CA ASN A 175 -18.34 -1.37 7.52
C ASN A 175 -18.25 -0.05 6.74
N ASN A 176 -17.59 -0.04 5.58
CA ASN A 176 -17.50 1.15 4.75
C ASN A 176 -18.85 1.53 4.13
N PHE A 177 -19.60 0.55 3.61
CA PHE A 177 -20.94 0.75 3.07
C PHE A 177 -21.87 1.38 4.12
N LEU A 178 -21.98 0.79 5.32
CA LEU A 178 -22.83 1.29 6.40
C LEU A 178 -22.44 2.72 6.83
N SER A 179 -21.14 2.98 7.01
CA SER A 179 -20.66 4.34 7.35
C SER A 179 -21.03 5.39 6.30
N SER A 180 -21.11 5.00 5.02
CA SER A 180 -21.53 5.91 3.97
C SER A 180 -23.00 6.33 4.13
N PHE A 181 -23.90 5.41 4.54
CA PHE A 181 -25.32 5.74 4.80
C PHE A 181 -25.53 6.61 6.03
N ASP A 182 -24.78 6.38 7.12
CA ASP A 182 -24.88 7.20 8.32
C ASP A 182 -24.50 8.67 8.04
N THR A 183 -23.57 8.89 7.11
CA THR A 183 -23.18 10.24 6.66
C THR A 183 -24.31 10.93 5.88
N TYR A 184 -25.17 10.18 5.19
CA TYR A 184 -26.36 10.72 4.50
C TYR A 184 -27.60 10.85 5.41
N GLY A 185 -27.67 10.09 6.50
CA GLY A 185 -28.76 10.18 7.49
C GLY A 185 -28.79 11.48 8.29
N ASN A 186 -27.65 12.16 8.41
CA ASN A 186 -27.49 13.37 9.22
C ASN A 186 -27.91 14.69 8.52
N PHE A 187 -28.39 14.64 7.26
CA PHE A 187 -28.94 15.81 6.56
C PHE A 187 -30.47 15.95 6.67
N LYS A 188 -31.14 15.15 7.52
CA LYS A 188 -32.56 15.32 7.85
C LYS A 188 -32.75 15.55 9.35
N ARG A 189 -32.53 16.77 9.80
CA ARG A 189 -33.23 17.33 10.96
C ARG A 189 -33.37 18.83 10.85
#